data_AF-A0A3M1G0T5-F1
#
_entry.id   AF-A0A3M1G0T5-F1
#
_cell.length_a   1.000
_cell.length_b   1.000
_cell.length_c   1.000
_cell.angle_alpha   90.00
_cell.angle_beta   90.00
_cell.angle_gamma   90.00
#
_symmetry.space_group_name_H-M   'P 1'
#
loop_
_entity.id
_entity.type
_entity.pdbx_description
1 polymer ?
#
loop_
_entity_poly.entity_id
_entity_poly.type
_entity_poly.pdbx_seq_one_letter_code
_entity_poly.pdbx_strand_id
1 'polypeptide(L)'
;MSQQMAPRPTVSLAEQEKASAIAEVCACANLRRASRIITRRFDDAMRATGLRSTQMSILNEIARMGEAPVAQLAVRLAMDASTLTRNLTPLERDGVIAATKT
;
A
#
# COMPACT_ATOMS: atom_id res chain seq x y z
N MET A 1 16.40 32.30 -0.34
CA MET A 1 15.80 30.97 -0.08
C MET A 1 16.92 29.96 0.07
N SER A 2 17.34 29.70 1.31
CA SER A 2 18.44 28.78 1.61
C SER A 2 17.99 27.35 1.32
N GLN A 3 18.60 26.68 0.34
CA GLN A 3 18.42 25.25 0.15
C GLN A 3 19.15 24.53 1.27
N GLN A 4 18.41 24.06 2.28
CA GLN A 4 18.95 23.13 3.27
C GLN A 4 19.26 21.82 2.53
N MET A 5 20.54 21.48 2.39
CA MET A 5 20.96 20.24 1.76
C MET A 5 20.55 19.06 2.66
N ALA A 6 19.62 18.22 2.19
CA ALA A 6 19.17 17.05 2.93
C ALA A 6 20.35 16.10 3.20
N PRO A 7 20.39 15.43 4.37
CA PRO A 7 21.45 14.50 4.71
C PRO A 7 21.51 13.37 3.68
N ARG A 8 22.71 13.04 3.21
CA ARG A 8 22.98 11.88 2.34
C ARG A 8 23.51 10.76 3.21
N PRO A 9 22.67 9.84 3.70
CA PRO A 9 23.17 8.69 4.46
C PRO A 9 24.06 7.84 3.56
N THR A 10 25.23 7.49 4.05
CA THR A 10 26.21 6.62 3.36
C THR A 10 26.64 5.50 4.29
N VAL A 11 26.91 4.34 3.71
CA VAL A 11 27.54 3.20 4.38
C VAL A 11 28.90 2.91 3.74
N SER A 12 29.75 2.13 4.40
CA SER A 12 31.08 1.79 3.87
C SER A 12 31.00 1.02 2.53
N LEU A 13 32.05 1.04 1.71
CA LEU A 13 32.06 0.32 0.42
C LEU A 13 31.79 -1.18 0.60
N ALA A 14 32.37 -1.80 1.63
CA ALA A 14 32.14 -3.21 1.95
C ALA A 14 30.67 -3.51 2.28
N GLU A 15 29.99 -2.59 2.97
CA GLU A 15 28.55 -2.72 3.25
C GLU A 15 27.69 -2.51 2.00
N GLN A 16 28.10 -1.61 1.09
CA GLN A 16 27.40 -1.40 -0.19
C GLN A 16 27.44 -2.65 -1.07
N GLU A 17 28.61 -3.28 -1.20
CA GLU A 17 28.79 -4.49 -2.00
C GLU A 17 27.94 -5.64 -1.45
N LYS A 18 27.98 -5.85 -0.12
CA LYS A 18 27.15 -6.84 0.55
C LYS A 18 25.65 -6.57 0.36
N ALA A 19 25.21 -5.32 0.47
CA ALA A 19 23.82 -4.94 0.28
C ALA A 19 23.35 -5.16 -1.17
N SER A 20 24.20 -4.88 -2.17
CA SER A 20 23.89 -5.12 -3.58
C SER A 20 23.69 -6.61 -3.86
N ALA A 21 24.62 -7.44 -3.39
CA ALA A 21 24.52 -8.89 -3.54
C ALA A 21 23.24 -9.45 -2.89
N ILE A 22 22.87 -8.96 -1.70
CA ILE A 22 21.61 -9.35 -1.04
C ILE A 22 20.41 -8.89 -1.87
N ALA A 23 20.41 -7.65 -2.37
CA ALA A 23 19.28 -7.09 -3.10
C ALA A 23 18.97 -7.87 -4.39
N GLU A 24 19.99 -8.36 -5.09
CA GLU A 24 19.83 -9.14 -6.33
C GLU A 24 19.06 -10.45 -6.10
N VAL A 25 19.33 -11.14 -4.99
CA VAL A 25 18.71 -12.45 -4.68
C VAL A 25 17.54 -12.35 -3.69
N CYS A 26 17.32 -11.20 -3.05
CA CYS A 26 16.26 -11.03 -2.05
C CYS A 26 14.88 -10.93 -2.72
N ALA A 27 14.16 -12.05 -2.73
CA ALA A 27 12.78 -12.12 -3.22
C ALA A 27 11.88 -11.02 -2.61
N CYS A 28 12.03 -10.75 -1.31
CA CYS A 28 11.24 -9.74 -0.62
C CYS A 28 11.53 -8.31 -1.13
N ALA A 29 12.79 -7.95 -1.33
CA ALA A 29 13.18 -6.64 -1.86
C ALA A 29 12.69 -6.47 -3.30
N ASN A 30 12.87 -7.51 -4.12
CA ASN A 30 12.44 -7.54 -5.52
C ASN A 30 10.92 -7.42 -5.65
N LEU A 31 10.15 -8.19 -4.87
CA LEU A 31 8.68 -8.11 -4.85
C LEU A 31 8.20 -6.73 -4.39
N ARG A 32 8.80 -6.14 -3.35
CA ARG A 32 8.44 -4.78 -2.92
C ARG A 32 8.74 -3.73 -3.98
N ARG A 33 9.86 -3.86 -4.71
CA ARG A 33 10.21 -2.96 -5.82
C ARG A 33 9.20 -3.09 -6.97
N ALA A 34 8.91 -4.31 -7.40
CA ALA A 34 7.94 -4.59 -8.44
C ALA A 34 6.54 -4.09 -8.06
N SER A 35 6.06 -4.44 -6.86
CA SER A 35 4.78 -3.98 -6.32
C SER A 35 4.67 -2.46 -6.36
N ARG A 36 5.66 -1.71 -5.85
CA ARG A 36 5.64 -0.24 -5.91
C ARG A 36 5.57 0.32 -7.33
N ILE A 37 6.24 -0.30 -8.31
CA ILE A 37 6.20 0.14 -9.71
C ILE A 37 4.80 -0.11 -10.28
N ILE A 38 4.25 -1.30 -10.07
CA ILE A 38 2.93 -1.70 -10.54
C ILE A 38 1.85 -0.82 -9.91
N THR A 39 1.85 -0.69 -8.58
CA THR A 39 0.93 0.17 -7.82
C THR A 39 0.91 1.60 -8.35
N ARG A 40 2.08 2.22 -8.60
CA ARG A 40 2.12 3.58 -9.18
C ARG A 40 1.45 3.65 -10.54
N ARG A 41 1.69 2.67 -11.41
CA ARG A 41 1.05 2.64 -12.75
C ARG A 41 -0.45 2.45 -12.65
N PHE A 42 -0.92 1.62 -11.73
CA PHE A 42 -2.35 1.46 -11.47
C PHE A 42 -2.96 2.74 -10.90
N ASP A 43 -2.34 3.35 -9.89
CA ASP A 43 -2.80 4.60 -9.30
C ASP A 43 -2.88 5.73 -10.34
N ASP A 44 -1.90 5.81 -11.25
CA ASP A 44 -1.93 6.77 -12.36
C ASP A 44 -3.10 6.53 -13.31
N ALA A 45 -3.40 5.27 -13.65
CA ALA A 45 -4.53 4.90 -14.51
C ALA A 45 -5.89 5.14 -13.83
N MET A 46 -5.97 4.96 -12.51
CA MET A 46 -7.20 5.19 -11.72
C MET A 46 -7.39 6.64 -11.30
N ARG A 47 -6.47 7.55 -11.62
CA ARG A 47 -6.55 8.95 -11.21
C ARG A 47 -7.90 9.61 -11.56
N ALA A 48 -8.50 9.25 -12.69
CA ALA A 48 -9.81 9.77 -13.12
C ALA A 48 -10.99 9.34 -12.24
N THR A 49 -10.87 8.25 -11.49
CA THR A 49 -11.93 7.76 -10.59
C THR A 49 -11.85 8.37 -9.19
N GLY A 50 -10.74 9.05 -8.86
CA GLY A 50 -10.46 9.54 -7.51
C GLY A 50 -10.03 8.44 -6.52
N LEU A 51 -9.92 7.18 -6.96
CA LEU A 51 -9.55 6.05 -6.12
C LEU A 51 -8.08 5.66 -6.27
N ARG A 52 -7.51 5.14 -5.17
CA ARG A 52 -6.20 4.45 -5.17
C ARG A 52 -6.38 2.95 -5.38
N SER A 53 -5.32 2.29 -5.83
CA SER A 53 -5.28 0.83 -5.98
C SER A 53 -5.61 0.07 -4.71
N THR A 54 -5.11 0.52 -3.56
CA THR A 54 -5.46 -0.05 -2.26
C THR A 54 -6.97 0.02 -1.98
N GLN A 55 -7.60 1.17 -2.29
CA GLN A 55 -9.04 1.35 -2.11
C GLN A 55 -9.82 0.45 -3.06
N MET A 56 -9.39 0.33 -4.32
CA MET A 56 -10.00 -0.59 -5.28
C MET A 56 -9.91 -2.05 -4.81
N SER A 57 -8.75 -2.49 -4.29
CA SER A 57 -8.60 -3.84 -3.72
C SER A 57 -9.55 -4.09 -2.55
N ILE A 58 -9.75 -3.10 -1.68
CA ILE A 58 -10.71 -3.19 -0.56
C ILE A 58 -12.14 -3.32 -1.10
N LEU A 59 -12.54 -2.46 -2.05
CA LEU A 59 -13.88 -2.49 -2.63
C LEU A 59 -14.17 -3.82 -3.34
N ASN A 60 -13.21 -4.34 -4.09
CA ASN A 60 -13.33 -5.65 -4.74
C ASN A 60 -13.53 -6.76 -3.70
N GLU A 61 -12.82 -6.72 -2.58
CA GLU A 61 -12.95 -7.74 -1.55
C GLU A 61 -14.28 -7.63 -0.79
N ILE A 62 -14.74 -6.40 -0.51
CA ILE A 62 -16.10 -6.17 0.03
C ILE A 62 -17.15 -6.70 -0.94
N ALA A 63 -17.04 -6.40 -2.24
CA ALA A 63 -17.98 -6.89 -3.25
C ALA A 63 -18.01 -8.43 -3.33
N ARG A 64 -16.87 -9.09 -3.07
CA ARG A 64 -16.74 -10.56 -3.10
C ARG A 64 -17.27 -11.24 -1.83
N MET A 65 -17.11 -10.60 -0.68
CA MET A 65 -17.54 -11.13 0.62
C MET A 65 -18.98 -10.76 0.96
N GLY A 66 -19.49 -9.66 0.41
CA GLY A 66 -20.69 -9.01 0.92
C GLY A 66 -20.41 -8.35 2.27
N GLU A 67 -21.39 -8.44 3.18
CA GLU A 67 -21.24 -7.93 4.54
C GLU A 67 -20.26 -8.80 5.34
N ALA A 68 -19.17 -8.21 5.80
CA ALA A 68 -18.12 -8.92 6.54
C ALA A 68 -17.55 -8.07 7.67
N PRO A 69 -17.20 -8.67 8.83
CA PRO A 69 -16.47 -7.97 9.88
C PRO A 69 -15.11 -7.47 9.38
N VAL A 70 -14.72 -6.27 9.80
CA VAL A 70 -13.42 -5.63 9.44
C VAL A 70 -12.24 -6.57 9.72
N ALA A 71 -12.29 -7.35 10.81
CA ALA A 71 -11.23 -8.30 11.14
C ALA A 71 -11.05 -9.39 10.08
N GLN A 72 -12.14 -9.91 9.50
CA GLN A 72 -12.05 -10.92 8.43
C GLN A 72 -11.55 -10.31 7.13
N LEU A 73 -12.02 -9.09 6.81
CA LEU A 73 -11.55 -8.35 5.64
C LEU A 73 -10.04 -8.05 5.74
N ALA A 74 -9.55 -7.68 6.92
CA ALA A 74 -8.14 -7.43 7.19
C ALA A 74 -7.28 -8.67 6.93
N VAL A 75 -7.71 -9.85 7.41
CA VAL A 75 -7.02 -11.13 7.17
C VAL A 75 -6.92 -11.43 5.67
N ARG A 76 -8.01 -11.26 4.92
CA ARG A 76 -8.04 -11.58 3.47
C ARG A 76 -7.20 -10.62 2.64
N LEU A 77 -7.10 -9.37 3.05
CA LEU A 77 -6.27 -8.35 2.41
C LEU A 77 -4.81 -8.38 2.88
N ALA A 78 -4.46 -9.26 3.83
CA ALA A 78 -3.16 -9.27 4.51
C ALA A 78 -2.78 -7.89 5.08
N MET A 79 -3.76 -7.23 5.71
CA MET A 79 -3.61 -5.93 6.36
C MET A 79 -3.81 -6.06 7.87
N ASP A 80 -3.15 -5.21 8.64
CA ASP A 80 -3.55 -4.99 10.02
C ASP A 80 -4.86 -4.18 10.07
N ALA A 81 -5.65 -4.41 11.12
CA ALA A 81 -6.96 -3.77 11.27
C ALA A 81 -6.88 -2.23 11.31
N SER A 82 -5.81 -1.66 11.88
CA SER A 82 -5.65 -0.21 11.96
C SER A 82 -5.40 0.41 10.58
N THR A 83 -4.66 -0.28 9.72
CA THR A 83 -4.45 0.11 8.33
C THR A 83 -5.74 -0.03 7.54
N LEU A 84 -6.49 -1.12 7.71
CA LEU A 84 -7.76 -1.29 7.02
C LEU A 84 -8.76 -0.20 7.41
N THR A 85 -8.96 0.06 8.70
CA THR A 85 -9.88 1.12 9.18
C THR A 85 -9.51 2.48 8.59
N ARG A 86 -8.22 2.85 8.56
CA ARG A 86 -7.76 4.10 7.93
C ARG A 86 -8.05 4.18 6.43
N ASN A 87 -8.09 3.05 5.73
CA ASN A 87 -8.46 3.01 4.31
C ASN A 87 -9.99 3.02 4.10
N LEU A 88 -10.77 2.49 5.04
CA LEU A 88 -12.24 2.50 4.98
C LEU A 88 -12.81 3.90 5.26
N THR A 89 -12.22 4.68 6.17
CA THR A 89 -12.69 6.03 6.51
C THR A 89 -12.93 6.95 5.30
N PRO A 90 -11.99 7.12 4.35
CA PRO A 90 -12.26 7.95 3.17
C PRO A 90 -13.32 7.35 2.25
N LEU A 91 -13.43 6.01 2.15
CA LEU A 91 -14.43 5.35 1.31
C LEU A 91 -15.86 5.54 1.86
N GLU A 92 -16.01 5.49 3.18
CA GLU A 92 -17.28 5.77 3.86
C GLU A 92 -17.65 7.26 3.73
N ARG A 93 -16.69 8.16 3.97
CA ARG A 93 -16.88 9.61 3.81
C ARG A 93 -17.33 9.98 2.39
N ASP A 94 -16.75 9.34 1.38
CA ASP A 94 -17.05 9.62 -0.03
C ASP A 94 -18.30 8.85 -0.52
N GLY A 95 -19.00 8.14 0.36
CA GLY A 95 -20.26 7.44 0.05
C GLY A 95 -20.10 6.18 -0.81
N VAL A 96 -18.88 5.67 -0.96
CA VAL A 96 -18.57 4.48 -1.77
C VAL A 96 -18.97 3.20 -1.04
N ILE A 97 -18.94 3.21 0.29
CA ILE A 97 -19.39 2.12 1.15
C ILE A 97 -20.29 2.67 2.26
N ALA A 98 -21.13 1.81 2.83
CA ALA A 98 -21.80 2.03 4.10
C ALA A 98 -21.23 1.06 5.14
N ALA A 99 -20.81 1.56 6.29
CA ALA A 99 -20.38 0.73 7.40
C ALA A 99 -21.45 0.75 8.50
N THR A 100 -22.14 -0.36 8.69
CA THR A 100 -23.01 -0.55 9.86
C THR A 100 -22.12 -0.80 11.07
N LYS A 101 -22.14 0.10 12.06
CA LYS A 101 -21.53 -0.17 13.37
C LYS A 101 -22.42 -1.17 14.10
N THR A 102 -22.06 -2.45 14.04
CA THR A 102 -22.55 -3.47 14.97
C THR A 102 -21.76 -3.40 16.27
#